data_AF-A0A6A6EBB0-F1
#
_entry.id   AF-A0A6A6EBB0-F1
#
_cell.length_a   1.000
_cell.length_b   1.000
_cell.length_c   1.000
_cell.angle_alpha   90.00
_cell.angle_beta   90.00
_cell.angle_gamma   90.00
#
_symmetry.space_group_name_H-M   'P 1'
#
loop_
_entity.id
_entity.type
_entity.pdbx_description
1 polymer ?
#
loop_
_entity_poly.entity_id
_entity_poly.type
_entity_poly.pdbx_seq_one_letter_code
_entity_poly.pdbx_strand_id
1 'polypeptide(L)'
;MSAQRSQGRATGAADVSQQEQAFIITLRKISGRKFGEIADDLGVPESTASTVYYRARNRAGGDDIHAMLASIPPQSNRPEVGINKLNRRQVENVAKEHRDPEHDYAIVRKVRPKKSKLDEEDKKQRVDYSQWLIDKYNLRFPKLIFVCYDETLKPFGGTNNCGGKQKISAPR
;
A
#
# COMPACT_ATOMS: atom_id res chain seq x y z
N MET A 1 11.45 36.38 23.99
CA MET A 1 10.93 36.19 22.62
C MET A 1 10.68 34.71 22.43
N SER A 2 9.42 34.30 22.41
CA SER A 2 9.01 32.88 22.35
C SER A 2 8.78 32.50 20.89
N ALA A 3 9.62 31.63 20.35
CA ALA A 3 9.43 31.08 19.01
C ALA A 3 8.34 29.99 19.09
N GLN A 4 7.18 30.28 18.50
CA GLN A 4 6.12 29.31 18.28
C GLN A 4 6.66 28.15 17.41
N ARG A 5 6.86 26.97 18.02
CA ARG A 5 7.10 25.72 17.28
C ARG A 5 5.76 25.19 16.80
N SER A 6 5.37 25.53 15.58
CA SER A 6 4.24 24.91 14.87
C SER A 6 4.75 24.04 13.72
N GLN A 7 5.31 22.86 14.02
CA GLN A 7 5.49 21.82 12.99
C GLN A 7 5.24 20.43 13.59
N GLY A 8 4.39 19.66 12.92
CA GLY A 8 4.07 18.28 13.29
C GLY A 8 5.32 17.41 13.34
N ARG A 9 5.28 16.38 14.18
CA ARG A 9 6.40 15.45 14.41
C ARG A 9 6.85 14.82 13.10
N ALA A 10 8.09 15.05 12.68
CA ALA A 10 8.68 14.40 11.52
C ALA A 10 8.66 12.87 11.71
N THR A 11 7.99 12.15 10.83
CA THR A 11 7.76 10.70 10.95
C THR A 11 8.86 9.87 10.30
N GLY A 12 9.81 10.48 9.58
CA GLY A 12 10.95 9.75 9.02
C GLY A 12 12.16 10.62 8.66
N ALA A 13 13.31 9.97 8.47
CA ALA A 13 14.60 10.62 8.13
C ALA A 13 14.61 11.41 6.82
N ALA A 14 13.61 11.25 5.96
CA ALA A 14 13.46 12.04 4.74
C ALA A 14 12.79 13.40 4.98
N ASP A 15 12.09 13.55 6.12
CA ASP A 15 11.35 14.77 6.48
C ASP A 15 12.16 15.71 7.37
N VAL A 16 13.38 15.30 7.77
CA VAL A 16 14.30 16.08 8.62
C VAL A 16 15.04 17.10 7.76
N SER A 17 15.01 18.36 8.15
CA SER A 17 15.66 19.45 7.43
C SER A 17 17.18 19.26 7.36
N GLN A 18 17.83 19.91 6.39
CA GLN A 18 19.29 19.84 6.25
C GLN A 18 20.01 20.33 7.52
N GLN A 19 19.46 21.35 8.18
CA GLN A 19 19.99 21.88 9.44
C GLN A 19 19.89 20.86 10.58
N GLU A 20 18.73 20.21 10.73
CA GLU A 20 18.55 19.16 11.75
C GLU A 20 19.44 17.94 11.46
N GLN A 21 19.61 17.55 10.19
CA GLN A 21 20.55 16.48 9.83
C GLN A 21 21.99 16.83 10.21
N ALA A 22 22.43 18.06 9.94
CA ALA A 22 23.74 18.56 10.33
C ALA A 22 23.90 18.57 11.86
N PHE A 23 22.85 18.96 12.60
CA PHE A 23 22.85 18.99 14.05
C PHE A 23 22.97 17.60 14.66
N ILE A 24 22.24 16.61 14.13
CA ILE A 24 22.33 15.19 14.52
C ILE A 24 23.76 14.66 14.35
N ILE A 25 24.36 14.90 13.18
CA ILE A 25 25.73 14.47 12.87
C ILE A 25 26.73 15.11 13.84
N THR A 26 26.60 16.42 14.04
CA THR A 26 27.52 17.20 14.88
C THR A 26 27.43 16.78 16.34
N LEU A 27 26.23 16.71 16.92
CA LEU A 27 26.04 16.31 18.32
C LEU A 27 26.51 14.88 18.57
N ARG A 28 26.25 13.96 17.63
CA ARG A 28 26.69 12.57 17.79
C ARG A 28 28.21 12.46 17.71
N LYS A 29 28.84 13.15 16.76
CA LYS A 29 30.27 12.99 16.46
C LYS A 29 31.18 13.80 17.40
N ILE A 30 30.82 15.05 17.68
CA ILE A 30 31.63 15.94 18.52
C ILE A 30 31.35 15.69 20.00
N SER A 31 30.08 15.61 20.38
CA SER A 31 29.67 15.54 21.79
C SER A 31 29.42 14.11 22.28
N GLY A 32 29.43 13.11 21.41
CA GLY A 32 29.21 11.70 21.77
C GLY A 32 27.81 11.38 22.31
N ARG A 33 26.86 12.31 22.21
CA ARG A 33 25.51 12.18 22.77
C ARG A 33 24.78 10.97 22.21
N LYS A 34 23.92 10.35 23.02
CA LYS A 34 23.11 9.20 22.60
C LYS A 34 22.03 9.65 21.62
N PHE A 35 21.60 8.75 20.73
CA PHE A 35 20.55 9.09 19.75
C PHE A 35 19.23 9.45 20.42
N GLY A 36 18.85 8.81 21.53
CA GLY A 36 17.70 9.19 22.33
C GLY A 36 17.74 10.65 22.81
N GLU A 37 18.86 11.10 23.38
CA GLU A 37 19.02 12.48 23.86
C GLU A 37 18.91 13.49 22.71
N ILE A 38 19.55 13.20 21.57
CA ILE A 38 19.48 14.05 20.36
C ILE A 38 18.05 14.07 19.80
N ALA A 39 17.36 12.93 19.86
CA ALA A 39 15.99 12.77 19.38
C ALA A 39 14.99 13.57 20.24
N ASP A 40 15.17 13.58 21.56
CA ASP A 40 14.36 14.36 22.49
C ASP A 40 14.55 15.87 22.27
N ASP A 41 15.79 16.34 22.09
CA ASP A 41 16.11 17.75 21.83
C ASP A 41 15.49 18.27 20.51
N LEU A 42 15.48 17.41 19.48
CA LEU A 42 14.99 17.74 18.13
C LEU A 42 13.51 17.36 17.90
N GLY A 43 12.88 16.64 18.83
CA GLY A 43 11.51 16.14 18.66
C GLY A 43 11.34 15.11 17.55
N VAL A 44 12.40 14.42 17.14
CA VAL A 44 12.39 13.36 16.13
C VAL A 44 12.39 11.98 16.78
N PRO A 45 11.98 10.89 16.10
CA PRO A 45 12.20 9.54 16.61
C PRO A 45 13.70 9.20 16.71
N GLU A 46 14.10 8.42 17.73
CA GLU A 46 15.50 7.96 17.89
C GLU A 46 15.99 7.19 16.65
N SER A 47 15.13 6.34 16.09
CA SER A 47 15.40 5.60 14.86
C SER A 47 15.70 6.53 13.68
N THR A 48 15.06 7.70 13.63
CA THR A 48 15.31 8.73 12.63
C THR A 48 16.70 9.35 12.82
N ALA A 49 17.06 9.75 14.04
CA ALA A 49 18.38 10.30 14.35
C ALA A 49 19.52 9.32 14.00
N SER A 50 19.35 8.06 14.39
CA SER A 50 20.27 6.96 14.03
C SER A 50 20.40 6.79 12.51
N THR A 51 19.27 6.73 11.81
CA THR A 51 19.23 6.55 10.34
C THR A 51 19.92 7.70 9.61
N VAL A 52 19.68 8.95 10.04
CA VAL A 52 20.34 10.13 9.47
C VAL A 52 21.86 10.03 9.62
N TYR A 53 22.35 9.72 10.82
CA TYR A 53 23.77 9.59 11.09
C TYR A 53 24.43 8.52 10.22
N TYR A 54 23.87 7.30 10.20
CA TYR A 54 24.47 6.19 9.44
C TYR A 54 24.37 6.39 7.93
N ARG A 55 23.32 7.05 7.42
CA ARG A 55 23.26 7.42 5.99
C ARG A 55 24.36 8.41 5.62
N ALA A 56 24.61 9.42 6.44
CA ALA A 56 25.69 10.38 6.22
C ALA A 56 27.06 9.68 6.28
N ARG A 57 27.29 8.81 7.26
CA ARG A 57 28.52 8.01 7.39
C ARG A 57 28.77 7.14 6.15
N ASN A 58 27.73 6.45 5.68
CA ASN A 58 27.82 5.58 4.51
C ASN A 58 28.10 6.37 3.22
N ARG A 59 27.51 7.57 3.07
CA ARG A 59 27.78 8.44 1.92
C ARG A 59 29.19 9.04 1.95
N ALA A 60 29.67 9.38 3.15
CA ALA A 60 31.02 9.90 3.37
C ALA A 60 32.11 8.82 3.24
N GLY A 61 31.73 7.53 3.20
CA GLY A 61 32.68 6.42 3.19
C GLY A 61 33.45 6.25 4.50
N GLY A 62 33.01 6.87 5.59
CA GLY A 62 33.73 6.90 6.86
C GLY A 62 33.15 7.85 7.90
N ASP A 63 33.87 8.01 9.01
CA ASP A 63 33.46 8.82 10.17
C ASP A 63 34.06 10.24 10.19
N ASP A 64 34.54 10.74 9.05
CA ASP A 64 35.01 12.12 8.94
C ASP A 64 33.83 13.10 8.96
N ILE A 65 33.83 14.05 9.90
CA ILE A 65 32.69 14.95 10.11
C ILE A 65 32.46 15.90 8.93
N HIS A 66 33.52 16.39 8.30
CA HIS A 66 33.42 17.30 7.17
C HIS A 66 32.83 16.59 5.95
N ALA A 67 33.29 15.37 5.67
CA ALA A 67 32.73 14.51 4.64
C ALA A 67 31.26 14.15 4.92
N MET A 68 30.92 13.84 6.18
CA MET A 68 29.54 13.55 6.58
C MET A 68 28.61 14.76 6.38
N LEU A 69 29.04 15.96 6.77
CA LEU A 69 28.27 17.20 6.58
C LEU A 69 28.14 17.58 5.09
N ALA A 70 29.21 17.40 4.30
CA ALA A 70 29.18 17.63 2.85
C ALA A 70 28.28 16.62 2.11
N SER A 71 28.06 15.43 2.68
CA SER A 71 27.20 14.38 2.11
C SER A 71 25.70 14.60 2.33
N ILE A 72 25.31 15.63 3.09
CA ILE A 72 23.90 15.94 3.32
C ILE A 72 23.33 16.48 2.00
N PRO A 73 22.31 15.84 1.42
CA PRO A 73 21.73 16.31 0.18
C PRO A 73 21.16 17.71 0.40
N PRO A 74 21.34 18.65 -0.54
CA PRO A 74 20.61 19.90 -0.49
C PRO A 74 19.12 19.57 -0.39
N GLN A 75 18.37 20.39 0.35
CA GLN A 75 16.90 20.31 0.32
C GLN A 75 16.46 20.58 -1.12
N SER A 76 16.37 19.51 -1.91
CA SER A 76 15.97 19.60 -3.30
C SER A 76 14.53 20.09 -3.28
N ASN A 77 14.30 21.33 -3.73
CA ASN A 77 13.05 21.68 -4.37
C ASN A 77 12.73 20.52 -5.31
N ARG A 78 11.67 19.79 -4.99
CA ARG A 78 11.32 18.54 -5.67
C ARG A 78 11.46 18.76 -7.17
N PRO A 79 12.23 17.93 -7.90
CA PRO A 79 12.12 17.95 -9.35
C PRO A 79 10.66 17.68 -9.70
N GLU A 80 10.13 18.49 -10.61
CA GLU A 80 8.80 18.38 -11.17
C GLU A 80 8.44 16.91 -11.43
N VAL A 81 7.21 16.55 -11.08
CA VAL A 81 6.70 15.19 -11.01
C VAL A 81 6.83 14.51 -12.37
N GLY A 82 7.96 13.85 -12.60
CA GLY A 82 8.06 12.81 -13.59
C GLY A 82 7.07 11.71 -13.21
N ILE A 83 6.18 11.37 -14.14
CA ILE A 83 5.10 10.35 -14.01
C ILE A 83 5.61 9.05 -13.35
N ASN A 84 6.91 8.76 -13.49
CA ASN A 84 7.61 7.60 -12.91
C ASN A 84 7.77 7.60 -11.37
N LYS A 85 7.31 8.62 -10.65
CA LYS A 85 7.30 8.67 -9.16
C LYS A 85 5.90 8.79 -8.55
N LEU A 86 4.84 8.63 -9.32
CA LEU A 86 3.50 8.64 -8.74
C LEU A 86 3.31 7.42 -7.84
N ASN A 87 2.99 7.67 -6.57
CA ASN A 87 2.59 6.61 -5.66
C ASN A 87 1.36 5.93 -6.28
N ARG A 88 1.34 4.60 -6.28
CA ARG A 88 0.21 3.78 -6.73
C ARG A 88 -1.15 4.34 -6.29
N ARG A 89 -1.25 4.83 -5.05
CA ARG A 89 -2.49 5.45 -4.52
C ARG A 89 -2.88 6.73 -5.27
N GLN A 90 -1.93 7.55 -5.67
CA GLN A 90 -2.18 8.76 -6.45
C GLN A 90 -2.72 8.42 -7.83
N VAL A 91 -2.14 7.41 -8.49
CA VAL A 91 -2.66 6.90 -9.79
C VAL A 91 -4.08 6.35 -9.64
N GLU A 92 -4.34 5.56 -8.59
CA GLU A 92 -5.68 5.02 -8.31
C GLU A 92 -6.70 6.13 -7.98
N ASN A 93 -6.28 7.23 -7.36
CA ASN A 93 -7.16 8.36 -7.06
C ASN A 93 -7.49 9.16 -8.33
N VAL A 94 -6.48 9.47 -9.15
CA VAL A 94 -6.67 10.16 -10.45
C VAL A 94 -7.60 9.35 -11.35
N ALA A 95 -7.41 8.02 -11.43
CA ALA A 95 -8.28 7.15 -12.22
C ALA A 95 -9.72 7.01 -11.69
N LYS A 96 -9.97 7.33 -10.42
CA LYS A 96 -11.34 7.39 -9.85
C LYS A 96 -12.01 8.73 -10.10
N GLU A 97 -11.23 9.81 -10.04
CA GLU A 97 -11.68 11.20 -10.15
C GLU A 97 -11.89 11.63 -11.60
N HIS A 98 -10.98 11.21 -12.49
CA HIS A 98 -11.05 11.48 -13.92
C HIS A 98 -11.32 10.17 -14.68
N ARG A 99 -12.59 9.96 -15.01
CA ARG A 99 -13.04 8.78 -15.78
C ARG A 99 -13.02 9.09 -17.27
N ASP A 100 -12.72 8.07 -18.06
CA ASP A 100 -12.84 8.12 -19.51
C ASP A 100 -14.33 8.25 -19.89
N PRO A 101 -14.72 9.22 -20.74
CA PRO A 101 -16.09 9.34 -21.25
C PRO A 101 -16.63 8.06 -21.92
N GLU A 102 -15.78 7.26 -22.56
CA GLU A 102 -16.18 5.99 -23.18
C GLU A 102 -16.35 4.87 -22.15
N HIS A 103 -15.75 5.01 -20.97
CA HIS A 103 -15.70 4.01 -19.90
C HIS A 103 -15.93 4.64 -18.50
N ASP A 104 -17.15 5.13 -18.24
CA ASP A 104 -17.56 5.76 -16.96
C ASP A 104 -17.67 4.78 -15.76
N TYR A 105 -16.93 3.68 -15.77
CA TYR A 105 -16.85 2.78 -14.63
C TYR A 105 -15.49 2.88 -13.95
N ALA A 106 -15.49 2.97 -12.62
CA ALA A 106 -14.25 2.99 -11.84
C ALA A 106 -13.41 1.73 -12.10
N ILE A 107 -12.14 1.92 -12.44
CA ILE A 107 -11.16 0.83 -12.61
C ILE A 107 -10.81 0.29 -11.22
N VAL A 108 -11.42 -0.84 -10.83
CA VAL A 108 -11.18 -1.50 -9.54
C VAL A 108 -10.50 -2.86 -9.79
N ARG A 109 -9.56 -3.24 -8.92
CA ARG A 109 -8.86 -4.56 -8.93
C ARG A 109 -9.78 -5.78 -8.91
N LYS A 110 -11.06 -5.62 -8.58
CA LYS A 110 -12.02 -6.73 -8.53
C LYS A 110 -12.63 -6.88 -9.92
N VAL A 111 -12.40 -8.04 -10.53
CA VAL A 111 -13.18 -8.49 -11.69
C VAL A 111 -14.65 -8.42 -11.26
N ARG A 112 -15.43 -7.55 -11.90
CA ARG A 112 -16.87 -7.50 -11.62
C ARG A 112 -17.45 -8.88 -11.91
N PRO A 113 -18.27 -9.46 -11.01
CA PRO A 113 -18.94 -10.71 -11.30
C PRO A 113 -19.70 -10.56 -12.62
N LYS A 114 -19.44 -11.43 -13.61
CA LYS A 114 -20.23 -11.51 -14.87
C LYS A 114 -21.64 -12.06 -14.64
N LYS A 115 -22.10 -12.13 -13.39
CA LYS A 115 -23.45 -12.61 -13.09
C LYS A 115 -24.43 -11.57 -13.63
N SER A 116 -25.47 -12.02 -14.32
CA SER A 116 -26.56 -11.18 -14.76
C SER A 116 -27.13 -10.42 -13.54
N LYS A 117 -27.63 -9.22 -13.79
CA LYS A 117 -28.40 -8.49 -12.78
C LYS A 117 -29.63 -9.34 -12.46
N LEU A 118 -29.81 -9.68 -11.20
CA LEU A 118 -31.03 -10.35 -10.76
C LEU A 118 -32.21 -9.40 -10.92
N ASP A 119 -33.31 -9.93 -11.44
CA ASP A 119 -34.60 -9.27 -11.35
C ASP A 119 -35.18 -9.39 -9.92
N GLU A 120 -36.29 -8.70 -9.66
CA GLU A 120 -36.91 -8.73 -8.33
C GLU A 120 -37.55 -10.09 -8.00
N GLU A 121 -37.96 -10.85 -9.01
CA GLU A 121 -38.58 -12.16 -8.85
C GLU A 121 -37.53 -13.21 -8.42
N ASP A 122 -36.37 -13.25 -9.09
CA ASP A 122 -35.20 -14.06 -8.75
C ASP A 122 -34.70 -13.75 -7.34
N LYS A 123 -34.71 -12.47 -6.93
CA LYS A 123 -34.31 -12.08 -5.57
C LYS A 123 -35.28 -12.67 -4.56
N LYS A 124 -36.58 -12.53 -4.81
CA LYS A 124 -37.62 -13.07 -3.94
C LYS A 124 -37.53 -14.59 -3.85
N GLN A 125 -37.41 -15.28 -4.99
CA GLN A 125 -37.22 -16.74 -5.03
C GLN A 125 -36.00 -17.20 -4.25
N ARG A 126 -34.87 -16.47 -4.32
CA ARG A 126 -33.68 -16.79 -3.52
C ARG A 126 -33.91 -16.64 -2.03
N VAL A 127 -34.63 -15.60 -1.61
CA VAL A 127 -34.97 -15.39 -0.19
C VAL A 127 -35.91 -16.50 0.29
N ASP A 128 -36.98 -16.76 -0.46
CA ASP A 128 -37.98 -17.78 -0.12
C ASP A 128 -37.36 -19.19 -0.04
N TYR A 129 -36.50 -19.54 -1.00
CA TYR A 129 -35.79 -20.82 -1.01
C TYR A 129 -34.80 -20.95 0.16
N SER A 130 -34.08 -19.88 0.49
CA SER A 130 -33.14 -19.87 1.62
C SER A 130 -33.87 -20.03 2.95
N GLN A 131 -34.99 -19.32 3.13
CA GLN A 131 -35.82 -19.44 4.32
C GLN A 131 -36.38 -20.86 4.47
N TRP A 132 -36.90 -21.43 3.38
CA TRP A 132 -37.36 -22.81 3.37
C TRP A 132 -36.27 -23.81 3.76
N LEU A 133 -35.03 -23.63 3.29
CA LEU A 133 -33.91 -24.49 3.66
C LEU A 133 -33.59 -24.41 5.17
N ILE A 134 -33.59 -23.20 5.73
CA ILE A 134 -33.34 -22.96 7.16
C ILE A 134 -34.44 -23.65 7.99
N ASP A 135 -35.70 -23.46 7.62
CA ASP A 135 -36.84 -24.06 8.32
C ASP A 135 -36.77 -25.59 8.25
N LYS A 136 -36.43 -26.16 7.08
CA LYS A 136 -36.25 -27.61 6.91
C LYS A 136 -35.09 -28.19 7.71
N TYR A 137 -33.96 -27.47 7.76
CA TYR A 137 -32.80 -27.87 8.57
C TYR A 137 -33.15 -27.91 10.05
N ASN A 138 -33.86 -26.88 10.55
CA ASN A 138 -34.22 -26.75 11.95
C ASN A 138 -35.31 -27.74 12.40
N LEU A 139 -36.24 -28.13 11.51
CA LEU A 139 -37.44 -28.89 11.89
C LEU A 139 -37.28 -30.42 11.87
N ARG A 140 -36.40 -31.01 11.04
CA ARG A 140 -36.51 -32.46 10.76
C ARG A 140 -35.25 -33.31 10.84
N PHE A 141 -34.03 -32.78 10.67
CA PHE A 141 -32.83 -33.64 10.62
C PHE A 141 -31.59 -32.96 11.23
N PRO A 142 -31.09 -33.39 12.40
CA PRO A 142 -29.90 -32.78 13.04
C PRO A 142 -28.59 -33.03 12.28
N LYS A 143 -28.59 -33.75 11.15
CA LYS A 143 -27.42 -34.07 10.31
C LYS A 143 -27.80 -34.22 8.83
N LEU A 144 -28.32 -33.15 8.21
CA LEU A 144 -28.60 -33.15 6.78
C LEU A 144 -27.30 -32.93 5.99
N ILE A 145 -27.00 -33.80 5.02
CA ILE A 145 -25.88 -33.64 4.09
C ILE A 145 -26.44 -33.14 2.76
N PHE A 146 -26.04 -31.93 2.36
CA PHE A 146 -26.32 -31.43 1.02
C PHE A 146 -25.24 -31.91 0.06
N VAL A 147 -25.65 -32.68 -0.95
CA VAL A 147 -24.77 -33.07 -2.05
C VAL A 147 -25.17 -32.25 -3.27
N CYS A 148 -24.39 -31.20 -3.55
CA CYS A 148 -24.63 -30.32 -4.68
C CYS A 148 -23.73 -30.74 -5.86
N TYR A 149 -24.33 -30.81 -7.05
CA TYR A 149 -23.59 -31.03 -8.29
C TYR A 149 -23.81 -29.83 -9.21
N ASP A 150 -22.75 -29.41 -9.88
CA ASP A 150 -22.78 -28.38 -10.90
C ASP A 150 -21.91 -28.84 -12.07
N GLU A 151 -22.38 -28.60 -13.28
CA GLU A 151 -21.67 -28.98 -14.49
C GLU A 151 -20.84 -27.81 -14.99
N THR A 152 -19.52 -27.97 -14.99
CA THR A 152 -18.62 -26.97 -15.55
C THR A 152 -18.11 -27.43 -16.90
N LEU A 153 -18.43 -26.70 -17.98
CA LEU A 153 -17.82 -26.92 -19.28
C LEU A 153 -16.30 -26.65 -19.20
N LYS A 154 -15.49 -27.67 -19.51
CA LYS A 154 -14.04 -27.55 -19.65
C LYS A 154 -13.68 -27.50 -21.14
N PRO A 155 -13.08 -26.40 -21.63
CA PRO A 155 -12.62 -26.37 -23.01
C PRO A 155 -11.41 -27.29 -23.19
N PHE A 156 -11.44 -28.15 -24.21
CA PHE A 156 -10.24 -28.85 -24.69
C PHE A 156 -9.48 -27.91 -25.64
N GLY A 157 -8.23 -27.56 -25.32
CA GLY A 157 -7.28 -27.04 -26.30
C GLY A 157 -7.26 -25.53 -26.62
N GLY A 158 -7.87 -24.64 -25.83
CA GLY A 158 -7.72 -23.20 -26.14
C GLY A 158 -8.53 -22.27 -25.25
N THR A 159 -8.07 -21.03 -25.13
CA THR A 159 -8.56 -19.94 -24.28
C THR A 159 -10.08 -19.86 -24.25
N ASN A 160 -10.68 -20.14 -23.10
CA ASN A 160 -12.01 -19.66 -22.82
C ASN A 160 -11.99 -18.13 -22.74
N ASN A 161 -13.04 -17.46 -23.22
CA ASN A 161 -13.33 -16.03 -22.96
C ASN A 161 -13.51 -15.70 -21.45
N CYS A 162 -13.16 -16.65 -20.59
CA CYS A 162 -13.19 -16.65 -19.13
C CYS A 162 -11.78 -16.75 -18.51
N GLY A 163 -10.70 -16.61 -19.29
CA GLY A 163 -9.36 -16.30 -18.76
C GLY A 163 -8.64 -17.46 -18.05
N GLY A 164 -8.93 -18.71 -18.38
CA GLY A 164 -8.13 -19.85 -17.93
C GLY A 164 -6.77 -19.88 -18.63
N LYS A 165 -5.68 -19.99 -17.87
CA LYS A 165 -4.33 -20.16 -18.45
C LYS A 165 -4.26 -21.44 -19.27
N GLN A 166 -3.67 -21.37 -20.46
CA GLN A 166 -3.34 -22.55 -21.26
C GLN A 166 -2.46 -23.50 -20.44
N LYS A 167 -2.88 -24.74 -20.27
CA LYS A 167 -1.99 -25.83 -19.90
C LYS A 167 -1.28 -26.28 -21.17
N ILE A 168 -0.17 -25.62 -21.50
CA ILE A 168 0.75 -26.16 -22.51
C ILE A 168 1.53 -27.26 -21.79
N SER A 169 1.19 -28.53 -22.03
CA SER A 169 2.09 -29.63 -21.68
C SER A 169 3.21 -29.65 -22.70
N ALA A 170 4.46 -29.57 -22.23
CA ALA A 170 5.62 -29.80 -23.10
C ALA A 170 5.58 -31.24 -23.65
N PRO A 171 5.99 -31.47 -24.91
CA PRO A 171 6.08 -32.81 -25.46
C PRO A 171 7.13 -33.63 -24.70
N ARG A 172 6.87 -34.93 -24.54
CA ARG A 172 7.83 -35.91 -24.01
C ARG A 172 8.83 -36.30 -25.09
#